data_AF-A0A925CL01-F1
#
_entry.id   AF-A0A925CL01-F1
#
_cell.length_a   1.000
_cell.length_b   1.000
_cell.length_c   1.000
_cell.angle_alpha   90.00
_cell.angle_beta   90.00
_cell.angle_gamma   90.00
#
_symmetry.space_group_name_H-M   'P 1'
#
loop_
_entity.id
_entity.type
_entity.pdbx_description
1 polymer ?
#
loop_
_entity_poly.entity_id
_entity_poly.type
_entity_poly.pdbx_seq_one_letter_code
_entity_poly.pdbx_strand_id
1 'polypeptide(L)'
;MHLAELKQKSIADLNEVARDLKIDGAPNLRKQELIFAILQAQTANNGVVFGEGVLETLPDGFGFLRAPDSNYLPGPDDIYISPSQIRRFNLRTGDTVSGQIRPPKESERYFALLKVEKVNFEDPEVSRDKILFDNLTPLYPEERLNLEFDREEYCTRVMELTTPIGKGQRGLIVAAPRTGKTMMLQAIARAILKNHKEVTLIVLLIDERPEEVTDWQRQVKAEVISSTFDEPAQRHAQVAEMVLEKAKRLVEHKKDVVVLLDSITRLARAYNTIAPPSGKVLSGGLDSNALQRPKRFFGAARNIENGGSLTIMATALVDTGSRMDDVIFEEFKGTGNMEVHLDRRLADKRLFPAIDISQSGTRKEELLVDKDRLNKMWILRKVLSPLGTMEAMEFLMDKLHGTKTNQEFLQSMNR
;
A
#
# COMPACT_ATOMS: atom_id res chain seq x y z
N MET A 1 16.73 19.48 -14.98
CA MET A 1 17.39 18.35 -14.27
C MET A 1 16.51 17.95 -13.10
N HIS A 2 16.21 16.67 -12.90
CA HIS A 2 15.27 16.21 -11.85
C HIS A 2 16.01 15.59 -10.66
N LEU A 3 15.67 16.00 -9.43
CA LEU A 3 16.30 15.50 -8.21
C LEU A 3 16.15 13.98 -8.07
N ALA A 4 14.95 13.44 -8.31
CA ALA A 4 14.70 12.01 -8.20
C ALA A 4 15.56 11.15 -9.15
N GLU A 5 15.84 11.64 -10.37
CA GLU A 5 16.68 10.93 -11.33
C GLU A 5 18.14 10.88 -10.87
N LEU A 6 18.65 11.97 -10.27
CA LEU A 6 20.00 12.00 -9.73
C LEU A 6 20.17 11.03 -8.54
N LYS A 7 19.14 10.87 -7.70
CA LYS A 7 19.19 9.92 -6.58
C LYS A 7 19.30 8.47 -7.06
N GLN A 8 18.71 8.13 -8.20
CA GLN A 8 18.74 6.78 -8.76
C GLN A 8 20.06 6.44 -9.47
N LYS A 9 20.83 7.43 -9.90
CA LYS A 9 22.13 7.24 -10.56
C LYS A 9 23.18 6.62 -9.63
N SER A 10 24.11 5.87 -10.23
CA SER A 10 25.27 5.35 -9.52
C SER A 10 26.26 6.48 -9.19
N ILE A 11 27.17 6.25 -8.23
CA ILE A 11 28.22 7.23 -7.91
C ILE A 11 29.12 7.48 -9.13
N ALA A 12 29.34 6.47 -9.98
CA ALA A 12 30.10 6.63 -11.22
C ALA A 12 29.40 7.60 -12.17
N ASP A 13 28.10 7.40 -12.44
CA ASP A 13 27.33 8.28 -13.33
C ASP A 13 27.23 9.71 -12.79
N LEU A 14 27.09 9.87 -11.46
CA LEU A 14 27.07 11.19 -10.83
C LEU A 14 28.41 11.93 -10.98
N ASN A 15 29.53 11.21 -10.91
CA ASN A 15 30.85 11.79 -11.14
C ASN A 15 31.08 12.19 -12.60
N GLU A 16 30.43 11.52 -13.57
CA GLU A 16 30.45 11.95 -14.97
C GLU A 16 29.68 13.26 -15.14
N VAL A 17 28.45 13.34 -14.60
CA VAL A 17 27.65 14.58 -14.63
C VAL A 17 28.39 15.74 -13.95
N ALA A 18 29.08 15.47 -12.84
CA ALA A 18 29.86 16.49 -12.14
C ALA A 18 31.08 16.97 -12.94
N ARG A 19 31.72 16.09 -13.73
CA ARG A 19 32.80 16.47 -14.65
C ARG A 19 32.30 17.37 -15.78
N ASP A 20 31.15 17.04 -16.37
CA ASP A 20 30.53 17.86 -17.42
C ASP A 20 30.19 19.27 -16.91
N LEU A 21 29.76 19.38 -15.65
CA LEU A 21 29.49 20.64 -14.97
C LEU A 21 30.72 21.33 -14.36
N LYS A 22 31.92 20.76 -14.54
CA LYS A 22 33.21 21.28 -14.05
C LYS A 22 33.23 21.52 -12.53
N ILE A 23 32.72 20.56 -11.75
CA ILE A 23 32.71 20.63 -10.29
C ILE A 23 34.04 20.09 -9.74
N ASP A 24 34.81 20.96 -9.08
CA ASP A 24 36.08 20.58 -8.46
C ASP A 24 35.88 19.68 -7.23
N GLY A 25 36.72 18.65 -7.07
CA GLY A 25 36.70 17.77 -5.91
C GLY A 25 35.53 16.78 -5.85
N ALA A 26 34.71 16.69 -6.91
CA ALA A 26 33.54 15.80 -6.99
C ALA A 26 33.79 14.34 -6.54
N PRO A 27 34.92 13.68 -6.86
CA PRO A 27 35.16 12.29 -6.43
C PRO A 27 35.29 12.10 -4.91
N ASN A 28 35.57 13.17 -4.15
CA ASN A 28 35.74 13.10 -2.69
C ASN A 28 34.44 13.39 -1.92
N LEU A 29 33.37 13.79 -2.63
CA LEU A 29 32.08 14.10 -2.02
C LEU A 29 31.26 12.84 -1.77
N ARG A 30 30.51 12.82 -0.68
CA ARG A 30 29.49 11.78 -0.47
C ARG A 30 28.40 11.94 -1.51
N LYS A 31 27.66 10.87 -1.82
CA LYS A 31 26.60 10.88 -2.86
C LYS A 31 25.62 12.06 -2.70
N GLN A 32 25.20 12.36 -1.46
CA GLN A 32 24.31 13.50 -1.19
C GLN A 32 24.97 14.86 -1.47
N GLU A 33 26.20 15.07 -1.01
CA GLU A 33 26.97 16.29 -1.25
C GLU A 33 27.26 16.48 -2.75
N LEU A 34 27.52 15.38 -3.47
CA LEU A 34 27.72 15.39 -4.91
C LEU A 34 26.45 15.78 -5.68
N ILE A 35 25.29 15.21 -5.32
CA ILE A 35 24.00 15.60 -5.90
C ILE A 35 23.75 17.08 -5.63
N PHE A 36 24.02 17.55 -4.42
CA PHE A 36 23.87 18.95 -4.04
C PHE A 36 24.74 19.88 -4.89
N ALA A 37 26.03 19.55 -5.06
CA ALA A 37 26.95 20.31 -5.89
C ALA A 37 26.52 20.35 -7.36
N ILE A 38 26.05 19.21 -7.90
CA ILE A 38 25.50 19.11 -9.26
C ILE A 38 24.32 20.06 -9.45
N LEU A 39 23.38 20.07 -8.51
CA LEU A 39 22.20 20.92 -8.59
C LEU A 39 22.54 22.41 -8.44
N GLN A 40 23.51 22.75 -7.58
CA GLN A 40 24.01 24.13 -7.45
C GLN A 40 24.67 24.61 -8.75
N ALA A 41 25.58 23.81 -9.34
CA ALA A 41 26.24 24.15 -10.59
C ALA A 41 25.24 24.30 -11.75
N GLN A 42 24.25 23.39 -11.82
CA GLN A 42 23.18 23.49 -12.81
C GLN A 42 22.37 24.79 -12.66
N THR A 43 22.02 25.17 -11.43
CA THR A 43 21.27 26.41 -11.15
C THR A 43 22.11 27.66 -11.47
N ALA A 44 23.41 27.64 -11.15
CA ALA A 44 24.34 28.73 -11.46
C ALA A 44 24.49 28.96 -12.97
N ASN A 45 24.38 27.90 -13.78
CA ASN A 45 24.37 27.96 -15.24
C ASN A 45 22.98 28.30 -15.83
N ASN A 46 22.10 28.94 -15.06
CA ASN A 46 20.70 29.24 -15.41
C ASN A 46 19.85 28.01 -15.80
N GLY A 47 20.25 26.82 -15.36
CA GLY A 47 19.47 25.60 -15.53
C GLY A 47 18.33 25.51 -14.53
N VAL A 48 17.21 24.92 -14.96
CA VAL A 48 16.06 24.66 -14.09
C VAL A 48 16.19 23.29 -13.43
N VAL A 49 16.00 23.26 -12.11
CA VAL A 49 15.98 22.04 -11.29
C VAL A 49 14.54 21.74 -10.88
N PHE A 50 14.16 20.47 -10.97
CA PHE A 50 12.83 19.97 -10.60
C PHE A 50 12.93 18.98 -9.45
N GLY A 51 11.91 19.00 -8.60
CA GLY A 51 11.75 18.06 -7.50
C GLY A 51 10.31 17.58 -7.40
N GLU A 52 10.14 16.42 -6.78
CA GLU A 52 8.85 15.81 -6.49
C GLU A 52 8.90 15.17 -5.10
N GLY A 53 7.81 15.23 -4.37
CA GLY A 53 7.63 14.49 -3.13
C GLY A 53 6.21 14.61 -2.59
N VAL A 54 5.93 13.87 -1.52
CA VAL A 54 4.62 13.85 -0.87
C VAL A 54 4.64 14.84 0.28
N LEU A 55 3.70 15.79 0.28
CA LEU A 55 3.62 16.83 1.28
C LEU A 55 3.32 16.25 2.67
N GLU A 56 4.11 16.64 3.66
CA GLU A 56 3.79 16.57 5.08
C GLU A 56 3.70 18.00 5.63
N THR A 57 2.52 18.43 6.05
CA THR A 57 2.34 19.75 6.70
C THR A 57 2.60 19.63 8.20
N LEU A 58 3.43 20.52 8.74
CA LEU A 58 3.74 20.61 10.16
C LEU A 58 2.79 21.59 10.89
N PRO A 59 2.69 21.52 12.23
CA PRO A 59 1.77 22.36 13.02
C PRO A 59 1.92 23.87 12.78
N ASP A 60 3.13 24.33 12.47
CA ASP A 60 3.44 25.74 12.19
C ASP A 60 2.97 26.20 10.79
N GLY A 61 2.35 25.31 10.01
CA GLY A 61 1.71 25.60 8.72
C GLY A 61 2.64 25.59 7.51
N PHE A 62 3.95 25.41 7.69
CA PHE A 62 4.87 25.05 6.60
C PHE A 62 4.93 23.52 6.44
N GLY A 63 5.56 23.04 5.38
CA GLY A 63 5.68 21.60 5.14
C GLY A 63 6.95 21.21 4.43
N PHE A 64 7.12 19.90 4.30
CA PHE A 64 8.21 19.27 3.54
C PHE A 64 7.63 18.27 2.55
N LEU A 65 8.18 18.25 1.34
CA LEU A 65 7.91 17.17 0.38
C LEU A 65 8.86 16.02 0.71
N ARG A 66 8.29 14.96 1.30
CA ARG A 66 9.01 13.75 1.69
C ARG A 66 9.17 12.83 0.49
N ALA A 67 10.33 12.22 0.39
CA ALA A 67 10.65 11.37 -0.76
C ALA A 67 10.22 9.90 -0.51
N PRO A 68 9.58 9.22 -1.49
CA PRO A 68 9.16 7.82 -1.35
C PRO A 68 10.34 6.85 -1.14
N ASP A 69 11.49 7.14 -1.74
CA ASP A 69 12.74 6.35 -1.61
C ASP A 69 13.29 6.35 -0.18
N SER A 70 12.98 7.40 0.58
CA SER A 70 13.28 7.51 2.01
C SER A 70 12.13 6.99 2.89
N ASN A 71 11.16 6.24 2.36
CA ASN A 71 9.97 5.77 3.10
C ASN A 71 9.18 6.90 3.79
N TYR A 72 9.15 8.08 3.18
CA TYR A 72 8.56 9.30 3.75
C TYR A 72 9.21 9.82 5.03
N LEU A 73 10.46 9.42 5.30
CA LEU A 73 11.20 9.92 6.46
C LEU A 73 11.72 11.32 6.23
N PRO A 74 11.86 12.10 7.32
CA PRO A 74 12.61 13.34 7.29
C PRO A 74 14.04 13.10 6.79
N GLY A 75 14.36 13.70 5.66
CA GLY A 75 15.65 13.63 5.00
C GLY A 75 16.29 15.00 4.81
N PRO A 76 17.63 15.08 4.71
CA PRO A 76 18.32 16.34 4.41
C PRO A 76 18.01 16.87 3.01
N ASP A 77 17.50 16.01 2.13
CA ASP A 77 17.12 16.27 0.75
C ASP A 77 15.63 16.58 0.57
N ASP A 78 14.88 16.74 1.67
CA ASP A 78 13.50 17.17 1.62
C ASP A 78 13.35 18.58 1.06
N ILE A 79 12.23 18.80 0.39
CA ILE A 79 11.92 20.08 -0.24
C ILE A 79 10.97 20.86 0.66
N TYR A 80 11.45 21.96 1.22
CA TYR A 80 10.64 22.93 1.95
C TYR A 80 9.57 23.54 1.04
N ILE A 81 8.35 23.59 1.56
CA ILE A 81 7.24 24.33 0.99
C ILE A 81 6.72 25.35 2.00
N SER A 82 6.53 26.58 1.53
CA SER A 82 6.11 27.68 2.38
C SER A 82 4.61 27.62 2.71
N PRO A 83 4.17 28.19 3.85
CA PRO A 83 2.74 28.29 4.19
C PRO A 83 1.92 29.03 3.12
N SER A 84 2.52 30.01 2.44
CA SER A 84 1.86 30.78 1.38
C SER A 84 1.57 29.91 0.15
N GLN A 85 2.50 29.03 -0.24
CA GLN A 85 2.29 28.06 -1.33
C GLN A 85 1.23 27.03 -0.95
N ILE A 86 1.29 26.47 0.26
CA ILE A 86 0.28 25.53 0.78
C ILE A 86 -1.12 26.16 0.69
N ARG A 87 -1.28 27.38 1.19
CA ARG A 87 -2.57 28.09 1.15
C ARG A 87 -3.01 28.42 -0.28
N ARG A 88 -2.11 28.89 -1.14
CA ARG A 88 -2.42 29.31 -2.52
C ARG A 88 -3.00 28.17 -3.38
N PHE A 89 -2.50 26.95 -3.17
CA PHE A 89 -2.92 25.76 -3.91
C PHE A 89 -3.82 24.82 -3.08
N ASN A 90 -4.25 25.23 -1.89
CA ASN A 90 -5.09 24.44 -0.99
C ASN A 90 -4.53 23.03 -0.71
N LEU A 91 -3.21 22.93 -0.56
CA LEU A 91 -2.50 21.67 -0.40
C LEU A 91 -2.71 21.09 1.01
N ARG A 92 -2.64 19.77 1.10
CA ARG A 92 -2.77 19.01 2.36
C ARG A 92 -1.71 17.93 2.44
N THR A 93 -1.48 17.43 3.65
CA THR A 93 -0.68 16.22 3.84
C THR A 93 -1.16 15.10 2.91
N GLY A 94 -0.22 14.44 2.26
CA GLY A 94 -0.46 13.41 1.26
C GLY A 94 -0.45 13.90 -0.19
N ASP A 95 -0.57 15.20 -0.46
CA ASP A 95 -0.55 15.68 -1.85
C ASP A 95 0.85 15.47 -2.45
N THR A 96 0.92 14.79 -3.59
CA THR A 96 2.17 14.65 -4.34
C THR A 96 2.39 15.94 -5.12
N VAL A 97 3.43 16.68 -4.79
CA VAL A 97 3.72 17.97 -5.40
C VAL A 97 5.00 17.85 -6.20
N SER A 98 4.96 18.28 -7.46
CA SER A 98 6.15 18.42 -8.29
C SER A 98 6.26 19.81 -8.88
N GLY A 99 7.50 20.24 -9.10
CA GLY A 99 7.78 21.54 -9.68
C GLY A 99 9.23 21.97 -9.52
N GLN A 100 9.46 23.25 -9.80
CA GLN A 100 10.79 23.82 -9.81
C GLN A 100 11.28 24.04 -8.39
N ILE A 101 12.49 23.58 -8.10
CA ILE A 101 13.15 23.73 -6.80
C ILE A 101 14.43 24.54 -6.94
N ARG A 102 14.90 25.10 -5.83
CA ARG A 102 16.23 25.69 -5.72
C ARG A 102 17.01 25.08 -4.55
N PRO A 103 18.34 25.05 -4.63
CA PRO A 103 19.17 24.73 -3.47
C PRO A 103 18.98 25.77 -2.35
N PRO A 104 19.24 25.36 -1.08
CA PRO A 104 19.28 26.27 0.06
C PRO A 104 20.34 27.37 -0.14
N LYS A 105 20.03 28.56 0.34
CA LYS A 105 21.01 29.65 0.53
C LYS A 105 21.88 29.38 1.76
N GLU A 106 22.92 30.19 1.99
CA GLU A 106 23.85 30.02 3.12
C GLU A 106 23.18 29.92 4.51
N SER A 107 22.01 30.54 4.69
CA SER A 107 21.24 30.49 5.95
C SER A 107 20.18 29.38 6.00
N GLU A 108 20.02 28.59 4.95
CA GLU A 108 18.97 27.57 4.80
C GLU A 108 19.58 26.16 4.79
N ARG A 109 18.80 25.16 5.20
CA ARG A 109 19.25 23.76 5.25
C ARG A 109 18.64 22.84 4.19
N TYR A 110 17.50 23.23 3.63
CA TYR A 110 16.69 22.37 2.76
C TYR A 110 16.50 23.00 1.38
N PHE A 111 16.25 22.16 0.36
CA PHE A 111 15.78 22.65 -0.92
C PHE A 111 14.46 23.41 -0.74
N ALA A 112 14.20 24.44 -1.54
CA ALA A 112 12.95 25.18 -1.47
C ALA A 112 12.19 25.09 -2.79
N LEU A 113 10.88 24.84 -2.72
CA LEU A 113 10.02 24.87 -3.88
C LEU A 113 9.85 26.31 -4.38
N LEU A 114 10.21 26.58 -5.63
CA LEU A 114 10.03 27.88 -6.29
C LEU A 114 8.64 27.99 -6.91
N LYS A 115 8.27 26.99 -7.70
CA LYS A 115 7.02 26.98 -8.46
C LYS A 115 6.43 25.58 -8.45
N VAL A 116 5.16 25.47 -8.04
CA VAL A 116 4.37 24.26 -8.19
C VAL A 116 4.01 24.11 -9.66
N GLU A 117 4.28 22.95 -10.25
CA GLU A 117 3.90 22.63 -11.63
C GLU A 117 2.79 21.60 -11.70
N LYS A 118 2.79 20.61 -10.81
CA LYS A 118 1.72 19.62 -10.72
C LYS A 118 1.38 19.29 -9.28
N VAL A 119 0.13 18.92 -9.06
CA VAL A 119 -0.38 18.37 -7.80
C VAL A 119 -1.11 17.07 -8.12
N ASN A 120 -0.70 15.97 -7.51
CA ASN A 120 -1.21 14.62 -7.76
C ASN A 120 -1.22 14.26 -9.26
N PHE A 121 -0.13 14.62 -9.97
CA PHE A 121 0.09 14.38 -11.40
C PHE A 121 -0.79 15.19 -12.36
N GLU A 122 -1.60 16.12 -11.84
CA GLU A 122 -2.51 16.99 -12.60
C GLU A 122 -2.11 18.46 -12.46
N ASP A 123 -2.73 19.32 -13.27
CA ASP A 123 -2.55 20.76 -13.18
C ASP A 123 -3.05 21.27 -11.80
N PRO A 124 -2.30 22.12 -11.08
CA PRO A 124 -2.67 22.62 -9.76
C PRO A 124 -4.03 23.34 -9.72
N GLU A 125 -4.53 23.84 -10.86
CA GLU A 125 -5.85 24.46 -10.94
C GLU A 125 -6.99 23.43 -10.76
N VAL A 126 -6.82 22.19 -11.22
CA VAL A 126 -7.81 21.12 -11.08
C VAL A 126 -8.02 20.72 -9.62
N SER A 127 -6.97 20.83 -8.79
CA SER A 127 -7.02 20.51 -7.36
C SER A 127 -7.91 21.45 -6.54
N ARG A 128 -8.39 22.58 -7.10
CA ARG A 128 -9.20 23.57 -6.36
C ARG A 128 -10.65 23.16 -6.18
N ASP A 129 -11.23 22.49 -7.17
CA ASP A 129 -12.66 22.13 -7.20
C ASP A 129 -12.93 20.69 -6.71
N LYS A 130 -11.93 20.05 -6.11
CA LYS A 130 -12.05 18.66 -5.65
C LYS A 130 -12.94 18.53 -4.41
N ILE A 131 -13.73 17.46 -4.38
CA ILE A 131 -14.48 17.06 -3.19
C ILE A 131 -13.53 16.32 -2.26
N LEU A 132 -13.62 16.62 -0.97
CA LEU A 132 -12.75 16.01 0.04
C LEU A 132 -13.11 14.55 0.24
N PHE A 133 -12.10 13.72 0.51
CA PHE A 133 -12.31 12.27 0.69
C PHE A 133 -13.43 11.95 1.70
N ASP A 134 -13.50 12.68 2.81
CA ASP A 134 -14.49 12.47 3.87
C ASP A 134 -15.93 12.87 3.45
N ASN A 135 -16.08 13.67 2.40
CA ASN A 135 -17.37 14.09 1.84
C ASN A 135 -17.84 13.20 0.67
N LEU A 136 -17.01 12.27 0.21
CA LEU A 136 -17.33 11.38 -0.89
C LEU A 136 -18.29 10.26 -0.42
N THR A 137 -19.31 9.97 -1.23
CA THR A 137 -20.29 8.92 -0.93
C THR A 137 -19.66 7.52 -1.04
N PRO A 138 -19.59 6.75 0.06
CA PRO A 138 -19.08 5.38 0.03
C PRO A 138 -20.12 4.40 -0.55
N LEU A 139 -19.67 3.52 -1.44
CA LEU A 139 -20.46 2.41 -1.99
C LEU A 139 -19.79 1.07 -1.67
N TYR A 140 -20.53 -0.02 -1.90
CA TYR A 140 -19.93 -1.34 -2.02
C TYR A 140 -19.03 -1.39 -3.26
N PRO A 141 -18.01 -2.26 -3.28
CA PRO A 141 -17.27 -2.56 -4.50
C PRO A 141 -18.19 -3.14 -5.59
N GLU A 142 -18.16 -2.53 -6.78
CA GLU A 142 -18.98 -2.92 -7.94
C GLU A 142 -18.14 -3.34 -9.15
N GLU A 143 -16.85 -2.99 -9.16
CA GLU A 143 -15.91 -3.41 -10.18
C GLU A 143 -14.90 -4.39 -9.59
N ARG A 144 -14.78 -5.57 -10.20
CA ARG A 144 -13.88 -6.64 -9.76
C ARG A 144 -12.44 -6.37 -10.20
N LEU A 145 -11.49 -6.54 -9.29
CA LEU A 145 -10.07 -6.67 -9.59
C LEU A 145 -9.79 -8.12 -10.01
N ASN A 146 -9.54 -8.34 -11.30
CA ASN A 146 -9.21 -9.65 -11.86
C ASN A 146 -7.80 -10.04 -11.43
N LEU A 147 -7.69 -11.10 -10.64
CA LEU A 147 -6.42 -11.59 -10.12
C LEU A 147 -5.82 -12.71 -10.97
N GLU A 148 -6.61 -13.38 -11.80
CA GLU A 148 -6.10 -14.44 -12.68
C GLU A 148 -5.20 -13.84 -13.78
N PHE A 149 -3.92 -14.22 -13.80
CA PHE A 149 -2.96 -13.73 -14.82
C PHE A 149 -2.00 -14.79 -15.36
N ASP A 150 -1.83 -15.91 -14.64
CA ASP A 150 -0.98 -17.04 -15.02
C ASP A 150 -1.69 -18.33 -14.62
N ARG A 151 -1.65 -19.33 -15.50
CA ARG A 151 -2.27 -20.65 -15.27
C ARG A 151 -1.65 -21.35 -14.06
N GLU A 152 -0.36 -21.10 -13.79
CA GLU A 152 0.43 -21.74 -12.74
C GLU A 152 0.37 -20.98 -11.41
N GLU A 153 -0.21 -19.76 -11.40
CA GLU A 153 -0.42 -18.99 -10.18
C GLU A 153 -1.75 -19.38 -9.50
N TYR A 154 -1.77 -20.55 -8.89
CA TYR A 154 -2.96 -21.10 -8.24
C TYR A 154 -3.46 -20.26 -7.06
N CYS A 155 -2.60 -19.47 -6.40
CA CYS A 155 -3.03 -18.60 -5.31
C CYS A 155 -4.11 -17.63 -5.78
N THR A 156 -3.87 -16.91 -6.88
CA THR A 156 -4.82 -15.95 -7.44
C THR A 156 -6.06 -16.62 -8.01
N ARG A 157 -5.89 -17.78 -8.66
CA ARG A 157 -7.00 -18.56 -9.23
C ARG A 157 -7.96 -19.07 -8.14
N VAL A 158 -7.45 -19.61 -7.04
CA VAL A 158 -8.27 -20.06 -5.90
C VAL A 158 -8.93 -18.86 -5.21
N MET A 159 -8.22 -17.74 -5.01
CA MET A 159 -8.83 -16.53 -4.46
C MET A 159 -9.98 -16.02 -5.33
N GLU A 160 -9.83 -16.00 -6.65
CA GLU A 160 -10.90 -15.60 -7.58
C GLU A 160 -12.19 -16.45 -7.52
N LEU A 161 -12.09 -17.70 -7.06
CA LEU A 161 -13.21 -18.63 -6.94
C LEU A 161 -13.85 -18.60 -5.55
N THR A 162 -13.17 -18.02 -4.57
CA THR A 162 -13.57 -18.09 -3.15
C THR A 162 -13.82 -16.70 -2.55
N THR A 163 -13.02 -15.72 -2.93
CA THR A 163 -12.94 -14.39 -2.35
C THR A 163 -12.67 -13.34 -3.43
N PRO A 164 -13.63 -13.09 -4.35
CA PRO A 164 -13.46 -12.07 -5.38
C PRO A 164 -13.17 -10.71 -4.73
N ILE A 165 -12.16 -10.00 -5.23
CA ILE A 165 -11.77 -8.68 -4.70
C ILE A 165 -12.31 -7.60 -5.62
N GLY A 166 -12.93 -6.57 -5.05
CA GLY A 166 -13.37 -5.39 -5.80
C GLY A 166 -12.52 -4.14 -5.57
N LYS A 167 -12.71 -3.15 -6.44
CA LYS A 167 -12.24 -1.78 -6.24
C LYS A 167 -12.97 -1.15 -5.05
N GLY A 168 -12.23 -0.77 -4.02
CA GLY A 168 -12.77 -0.30 -2.74
C GLY A 168 -12.90 -1.37 -1.66
N GLN A 169 -12.37 -2.59 -1.86
CA GLN A 169 -12.49 -3.69 -0.90
C GLN A 169 -11.72 -3.40 0.41
N ARG A 170 -12.28 -3.85 1.54
CA ARG A 170 -11.62 -3.95 2.85
C ARG A 170 -11.37 -5.41 3.17
N GLY A 171 -10.24 -5.92 2.70
CA GLY A 171 -9.88 -7.34 2.81
C GLY A 171 -8.91 -7.63 3.94
N LEU A 172 -9.16 -8.72 4.67
CA LEU A 172 -8.25 -9.29 5.66
C LEU A 172 -7.73 -10.64 5.19
N ILE A 173 -6.41 -10.79 5.15
CA ILE A 173 -5.74 -12.09 5.01
C ILE A 173 -5.39 -12.55 6.42
N VAL A 174 -6.25 -13.41 6.97
CA VAL A 174 -6.14 -13.94 8.33
C VAL A 174 -5.18 -15.11 8.29
N ALA A 175 -4.01 -14.93 8.89
CA ALA A 175 -2.91 -15.86 8.70
C ALA A 175 -2.12 -16.08 9.98
N ALA A 176 -1.94 -17.35 10.34
CA ALA A 176 -0.96 -17.71 11.35
C ALA A 176 0.48 -17.53 10.81
N PRO A 177 1.50 -17.39 11.67
CA PRO A 177 2.89 -17.39 11.23
C PRO A 177 3.22 -18.61 10.37
N ARG A 178 4.01 -18.40 9.30
CA ARG A 178 4.48 -19.43 8.35
C ARG A 178 3.40 -20.11 7.47
N THR A 179 2.25 -19.47 7.29
CA THR A 179 1.16 -19.99 6.42
C THR A 179 1.19 -19.49 4.97
N GLY A 180 2.15 -18.63 4.61
CA GLY A 180 2.29 -18.10 3.24
C GLY A 180 1.66 -16.73 2.99
N LYS A 181 1.40 -15.92 4.04
CA LYS A 181 0.84 -14.56 3.94
C LYS A 181 1.56 -13.68 2.90
N THR A 182 2.89 -13.69 2.92
CA THR A 182 3.73 -12.85 2.06
C THR A 182 3.62 -13.29 0.60
N MET A 183 3.65 -14.60 0.35
CA MET A 183 3.48 -15.17 -1.00
C MET A 183 2.11 -14.79 -1.58
N MET A 184 1.06 -14.85 -0.78
CA MET A 184 -0.28 -14.45 -1.20
C MET A 184 -0.36 -12.95 -1.54
N LEU A 185 0.14 -12.07 -0.66
CA LEU A 185 0.17 -10.64 -0.93
C LEU A 185 0.99 -10.32 -2.19
N GLN A 186 2.14 -10.96 -2.39
CA GLN A 186 2.97 -10.80 -3.59
C GLN A 186 2.23 -11.29 -4.86
N ALA A 187 1.49 -12.39 -4.78
CA ALA A 187 0.68 -12.89 -5.89
C ALA A 187 -0.42 -11.89 -6.28
N ILE A 188 -1.11 -11.30 -5.28
CA ILE A 188 -2.10 -10.24 -5.50
C ILE A 188 -1.43 -9.01 -6.15
N ALA A 189 -0.27 -8.59 -5.66
CA ALA A 189 0.48 -7.46 -6.21
C ALA A 189 0.83 -7.66 -7.69
N ARG A 190 1.39 -8.83 -8.04
CA ARG A 190 1.73 -9.18 -9.43
C ARG A 190 0.50 -9.20 -10.33
N ALA A 191 -0.61 -9.73 -9.84
CA ALA A 191 -1.86 -9.78 -10.57
C ALA A 191 -2.39 -8.37 -10.88
N ILE A 192 -2.42 -7.49 -9.89
CA ILE A 192 -2.85 -6.10 -10.06
C ILE A 192 -1.95 -5.39 -11.06
N LEU A 193 -0.62 -5.50 -10.92
CA LEU A 193 0.32 -4.85 -11.86
C LEU A 193 0.18 -5.34 -13.30
N LYS A 194 -0.20 -6.61 -13.50
CA LYS A 194 -0.36 -7.19 -14.84
C LYS A 194 -1.72 -6.86 -15.46
N ASN A 195 -2.80 -6.95 -14.68
CA ASN A 195 -4.17 -6.85 -15.17
C ASN A 195 -4.76 -5.45 -15.05
N HIS A 196 -4.28 -4.64 -14.11
CA HIS A 196 -4.85 -3.34 -13.73
C HIS A 196 -3.78 -2.24 -13.71
N LYS A 197 -3.30 -1.84 -14.90
CA LYS A 197 -2.24 -0.82 -15.04
C LYS A 197 -2.69 0.58 -14.61
N GLU A 198 -3.99 0.81 -14.54
CA GLU A 198 -4.62 2.04 -14.08
C GLU A 198 -4.57 2.20 -12.55
N VAL A 199 -4.41 1.10 -11.82
CA VAL A 199 -4.42 1.08 -10.35
C VAL A 199 -3.07 1.51 -9.80
N THR A 200 -3.07 2.46 -8.88
CA THR A 200 -1.89 2.82 -8.10
C THR A 200 -1.70 1.81 -6.98
N LEU A 201 -0.67 0.97 -7.07
CA LEU A 201 -0.34 -0.03 -6.06
C LEU A 201 0.72 0.49 -5.09
N ILE A 202 0.39 0.49 -3.80
CA ILE A 202 1.29 0.83 -2.69
C ILE A 202 1.42 -0.39 -1.79
N VAL A 203 2.64 -0.82 -1.52
CA VAL A 203 2.95 -1.87 -0.53
C VAL A 203 3.45 -1.18 0.73
N LEU A 204 2.79 -1.41 1.87
CA LEU A 204 3.13 -0.84 3.16
C LEU A 204 3.54 -1.96 4.12
N LEU A 205 4.82 -1.98 4.50
CA LEU A 205 5.41 -2.97 5.38
C LEU A 205 5.71 -2.34 6.75
N ILE A 206 5.08 -2.86 7.80
CA ILE A 206 5.16 -2.31 9.16
C ILE A 206 5.74 -3.36 10.09
N ASP A 207 6.83 -3.00 10.78
CA ASP A 207 7.49 -3.83 11.78
C ASP A 207 7.87 -5.21 11.20
N GLU A 208 8.30 -5.21 9.94
CA GLU A 208 8.79 -6.39 9.23
C GLU A 208 10.31 -6.42 9.12
N ARG A 209 10.83 -7.58 8.74
CA ARG A 209 12.27 -7.80 8.66
C ARG A 209 12.90 -7.14 7.42
N PRO A 210 14.12 -6.56 7.52
CA PRO A 210 14.80 -5.92 6.40
C PRO A 210 14.97 -6.82 5.16
N GLU A 211 15.22 -8.11 5.34
CA GLU A 211 15.35 -9.07 4.26
C GLU A 211 14.02 -9.31 3.51
N GLU A 212 12.89 -9.24 4.22
CA GLU A 212 11.55 -9.36 3.62
C GLU A 212 11.20 -8.09 2.83
N VAL A 213 11.58 -6.90 3.33
CA VAL A 213 11.46 -5.64 2.57
C VAL A 213 12.25 -5.69 1.27
N THR A 214 13.48 -6.20 1.34
CA THR A 214 14.34 -6.33 0.15
C THR A 214 13.74 -7.31 -0.88
N ASP A 215 13.16 -8.41 -0.42
CA ASP A 215 12.47 -9.37 -1.29
C ASP A 215 11.27 -8.71 -2.01
N TRP A 216 10.45 -7.96 -1.28
CA TRP A 216 9.34 -7.20 -1.85
C TRP A 216 9.79 -6.24 -2.96
N GLN A 217 10.84 -5.46 -2.72
CA GLN A 217 11.38 -4.50 -3.69
C GLN A 217 11.92 -5.17 -4.96
N ARG A 218 12.40 -6.41 -4.85
CA ARG A 218 12.92 -7.18 -6.00
C ARG A 218 11.82 -7.87 -6.79
N GLN A 219 10.79 -8.38 -6.11
CA GLN A 219 9.73 -9.15 -6.74
C GLN A 219 8.63 -8.28 -7.37
N VAL A 220 8.36 -7.10 -6.80
CA VAL A 220 7.22 -6.27 -7.18
C VAL A 220 7.70 -4.88 -7.57
N LYS A 221 7.47 -4.52 -8.84
CA LYS A 221 7.76 -3.17 -9.36
C LYS A 221 6.62 -2.20 -9.01
N ALA A 222 6.47 -1.93 -7.71
CA ALA A 222 5.51 -0.99 -7.16
C ALA A 222 6.18 -0.07 -6.14
N GLU A 223 5.43 0.90 -5.63
CA GLU A 223 5.88 1.72 -4.52
C GLU A 223 5.87 0.89 -3.22
N VAL A 224 7.06 0.51 -2.74
CA VAL A 224 7.23 -0.27 -1.50
C VAL A 224 7.72 0.67 -0.41
N ILE A 225 6.84 0.96 0.54
CA ILE A 225 7.09 1.81 1.71
C ILE A 225 7.20 0.92 2.94
N SER A 226 8.25 1.11 3.73
CA SER A 226 8.55 0.25 4.87
C SER A 226 9.01 1.00 6.11
N SER A 227 8.68 0.44 7.26
CA SER A 227 9.31 0.75 8.54
C SER A 227 9.63 -0.57 9.23
N THR A 228 10.92 -0.96 9.25
CA THR A 228 11.38 -2.24 9.81
C THR A 228 11.24 -2.27 11.33
N PHE A 229 11.40 -3.45 11.94
CA PHE A 229 11.32 -3.63 13.39
C PHE A 229 12.38 -2.86 14.20
N ASP A 230 13.44 -2.36 13.54
CA ASP A 230 14.48 -1.54 14.18
C ASP A 230 13.97 -0.13 14.56
N GLU A 231 12.80 0.23 14.05
CA GLU A 231 12.23 1.57 14.14
C GLU A 231 11.21 1.70 15.28
N PRO A 232 11.06 2.88 15.89
CA PRO A 232 10.13 3.07 16.99
C PRO A 232 8.67 3.03 16.52
N ALA A 233 7.75 2.69 17.43
CA ALA A 233 6.31 2.61 17.15
C ALA A 233 5.72 3.91 16.59
N GLN A 234 6.22 5.08 17.03
CA GLN A 234 5.84 6.38 16.50
C GLN A 234 6.10 6.48 14.99
N ARG A 235 7.21 5.89 14.53
CA ARG A 235 7.56 5.90 13.11
C ARG A 235 6.64 4.99 12.31
N HIS A 236 6.29 3.81 12.81
CA HIS A 236 5.30 2.95 12.16
C HIS A 236 3.97 3.69 11.93
N ALA A 237 3.49 4.40 12.94
CA ALA A 237 2.26 5.19 12.84
C ALA A 237 2.40 6.36 11.84
N GLN A 238 3.50 7.10 11.88
CA GLN A 238 3.73 8.23 10.97
C GLN A 238 3.78 7.79 9.50
N VAL A 239 4.53 6.73 9.18
CA VAL A 239 4.64 6.21 7.81
C VAL A 239 3.28 5.70 7.31
N ALA A 240 2.53 4.99 8.15
CA ALA A 240 1.18 4.55 7.80
C ALA A 240 0.24 5.75 7.56
N GLU A 241 0.31 6.80 8.36
CA GLU A 241 -0.48 8.03 8.17
C GLU A 241 -0.14 8.74 6.86
N MET A 242 1.14 8.85 6.53
CA MET A 242 1.58 9.43 5.25
C MET A 242 1.06 8.64 4.05
N VAL A 243 1.16 7.31 4.08
CA VAL A 243 0.63 6.44 3.02
C VAL A 243 -0.89 6.56 2.90
N LEU A 244 -1.60 6.58 4.03
CA LEU A 244 -3.05 6.73 4.03
C LEU A 244 -3.49 8.07 3.45
N GLU A 245 -2.87 9.16 3.88
CA GLU A 245 -3.21 10.49 3.38
C GLU A 245 -2.89 10.61 1.89
N LYS A 246 -1.74 10.09 1.43
CA LYS A 246 -1.42 10.00 -0.01
C LYS A 246 -2.50 9.25 -0.78
N ALA A 247 -2.89 8.07 -0.30
CA ALA A 247 -3.91 7.26 -0.96
C ALA A 247 -5.26 8.01 -1.05
N LYS A 248 -5.68 8.70 0.02
CA LYS A 248 -6.89 9.54 0.00
C LYS A 248 -6.79 10.67 -1.02
N ARG A 249 -5.65 11.38 -1.08
CA ARG A 249 -5.44 12.46 -2.06
C ARG A 249 -5.57 11.93 -3.49
N LEU A 250 -4.99 10.77 -3.80
CA LEU A 250 -5.13 10.15 -5.12
C LEU A 250 -6.59 9.78 -5.44
N VAL A 251 -7.35 9.28 -4.47
CA VAL A 251 -8.78 8.96 -4.66
C VAL A 251 -9.64 10.21 -4.87
N GLU A 252 -9.31 11.33 -4.21
CA GLU A 252 -9.95 12.64 -4.49
C GLU A 252 -9.76 13.06 -5.96
N HIS A 253 -8.66 12.61 -6.59
CA HIS A 253 -8.36 12.77 -8.01
C HIS A 253 -8.87 11.60 -8.88
N LYS A 254 -9.89 10.88 -8.40
CA LYS A 254 -10.56 9.78 -9.11
C LYS A 254 -9.64 8.63 -9.51
N LYS A 255 -8.53 8.42 -8.79
CA LYS A 255 -7.65 7.27 -9.00
C LYS A 255 -8.10 6.08 -8.19
N ASP A 256 -7.92 4.89 -8.75
CA ASP A 256 -8.02 3.63 -8.02
C ASP A 256 -6.70 3.33 -7.34
N VAL A 257 -6.73 3.17 -6.02
CA VAL A 257 -5.55 2.93 -5.19
C VAL A 257 -5.72 1.62 -4.43
N VAL A 258 -4.72 0.75 -4.51
CA VAL A 258 -4.64 -0.46 -3.70
C VAL A 258 -3.47 -0.32 -2.73
N VAL A 259 -3.74 -0.48 -1.43
CA VAL A 259 -2.72 -0.58 -0.39
C VAL A 259 -2.66 -2.02 0.11
N LEU A 260 -1.50 -2.65 -0.06
CA LEU A 260 -1.19 -3.96 0.53
C LEU A 260 -0.44 -3.72 1.84
N LEU A 261 -1.07 -4.03 2.97
CA LEU A 261 -0.52 -3.79 4.31
C LEU A 261 -0.07 -5.09 4.97
N ASP A 262 1.22 -5.18 5.31
CA ASP A 262 1.79 -6.27 6.10
C ASP A 262 2.46 -5.70 7.36
N SER A 263 1.80 -5.64 8.54
CA SER A 263 0.46 -6.17 8.86
C SER A 263 -0.39 -5.19 9.67
N ILE A 264 -1.71 -5.37 9.65
CA ILE A 264 -2.62 -4.54 10.45
C ILE A 264 -2.47 -4.82 11.95
N THR A 265 -2.12 -6.05 12.31
CA THR A 265 -1.87 -6.44 13.72
C THR A 265 -0.68 -5.68 14.29
N ARG A 266 0.44 -5.62 13.55
CA ARG A 266 1.63 -4.88 13.97
C ARG A 266 1.38 -3.37 14.03
N LEU A 267 0.63 -2.83 13.07
CA LEU A 267 0.22 -1.43 13.10
C LEU A 267 -0.63 -1.11 14.33
N ALA A 268 -1.61 -1.96 14.67
CA ALA A 268 -2.43 -1.79 15.86
C ALA A 268 -1.62 -1.86 17.16
N ARG A 269 -0.63 -2.76 17.24
CA ARG A 269 0.32 -2.82 18.37
C ARG A 269 1.10 -1.51 18.50
N ALA A 270 1.62 -0.97 17.39
CA ALA A 270 2.34 0.29 17.40
C ALA A 270 1.47 1.45 17.91
N TYR A 271 0.22 1.54 17.45
CA TYR A 271 -0.74 2.53 17.94
C TYR A 271 -1.07 2.36 19.42
N ASN A 272 -1.15 1.13 19.93
CA ASN A 272 -1.34 0.87 21.34
C ASN A 272 -0.16 1.33 22.20
N THR A 273 1.08 1.12 21.73
CA THR A 273 2.29 1.56 22.44
C THR A 273 2.40 3.07 22.56
N ILE A 274 1.95 3.83 21.54
CA ILE A 274 2.04 5.30 21.53
C ILE A 274 0.80 6.00 22.10
N ALA A 275 -0.29 5.26 22.34
CA ALA A 275 -1.52 5.84 22.85
C ALA A 275 -1.31 6.38 24.28
N PRO A 276 -1.80 7.61 24.59
CA PRO A 276 -1.84 8.07 25.96
C PRO A 276 -2.76 7.16 26.78
N PRO A 277 -2.40 6.77 28.02
CA PRO A 277 -3.23 5.90 28.84
C PRO A 277 -4.62 6.51 29.08
N SER A 278 -5.67 5.80 28.68
CA SER A 278 -7.06 6.23 28.90
C SER A 278 -7.59 5.89 30.31
N GLY A 279 -6.81 5.10 31.08
CA GLY A 279 -7.25 4.53 32.35
C GLY A 279 -8.18 3.33 32.20
N LYS A 280 -8.53 2.92 30.97
CA LYS A 280 -9.37 1.75 30.67
C LYS A 280 -8.62 0.80 29.75
N VAL A 281 -8.26 -0.36 30.29
CA VAL A 281 -7.56 -1.42 29.57
C VAL A 281 -8.55 -2.55 29.25
N LEU A 282 -8.68 -2.86 27.97
CA LEU A 282 -9.47 -3.97 27.44
C LEU A 282 -8.72 -5.30 27.62
N SER A 283 -9.39 -6.41 27.31
CA SER A 283 -8.75 -7.73 27.30
C SER A 283 -7.51 -7.73 26.39
N GLY A 284 -6.46 -8.44 26.79
CA GLY A 284 -5.22 -8.50 26.03
C GLY A 284 -4.30 -7.29 26.19
N GLY A 285 -4.57 -6.37 27.14
CA GLY A 285 -3.68 -5.24 27.44
C GLY A 285 -3.80 -4.07 26.46
N LEU A 286 -4.92 -4.00 25.72
CA LEU A 286 -5.20 -2.93 24.78
C LEU A 286 -5.82 -1.73 25.49
N ASP A 287 -5.31 -0.54 25.24
CA ASP A 287 -5.99 0.67 25.67
C ASP A 287 -7.31 0.86 24.90
N SER A 288 -8.35 1.33 25.58
CA SER A 288 -9.68 1.52 24.98
C SER A 288 -9.69 2.44 23.74
N ASN A 289 -8.75 3.39 23.66
CA ASN A 289 -8.62 4.31 22.52
C ASN A 289 -7.59 3.86 21.47
N ALA A 290 -6.76 2.86 21.77
CA ALA A 290 -5.65 2.44 20.91
C ALA A 290 -6.10 2.00 19.51
N LEU A 291 -7.27 1.34 19.42
CA LEU A 291 -7.78 0.78 18.16
C LEU A 291 -8.50 1.81 17.28
N GLN A 292 -8.77 3.03 17.76
CA GLN A 292 -9.51 4.02 17.00
C GLN A 292 -8.78 4.43 15.71
N ARG A 293 -7.48 4.75 15.78
CA ARG A 293 -6.69 5.17 14.62
C ARG A 293 -6.46 4.02 13.62
N PRO A 294 -6.06 2.80 14.05
CA PRO A 294 -6.02 1.63 13.18
C PRO A 294 -7.36 1.31 12.49
N LYS A 295 -8.49 1.39 13.21
CA LYS A 295 -9.83 1.18 12.63
C LYS A 295 -10.17 2.26 11.60
N ARG A 296 -9.80 3.52 11.84
CA ARG A 296 -9.95 4.59 10.86
C ARG A 296 -9.08 4.37 9.63
N PHE A 297 -7.85 3.87 9.79
CA PHE A 297 -6.98 3.50 8.67
C PHE A 297 -7.64 2.44 7.80
N PHE A 298 -8.05 1.31 8.38
CA PHE A 298 -8.64 0.21 7.62
C PHE A 298 -10.03 0.54 7.07
N GLY A 299 -10.85 1.25 7.84
CA GLY A 299 -12.16 1.75 7.44
C GLY A 299 -12.11 2.89 6.42
N ALA A 300 -10.93 3.41 6.09
CA ALA A 300 -10.79 4.35 4.99
C ALA A 300 -11.08 3.68 3.65
N ALA A 301 -10.76 2.39 3.47
CA ALA A 301 -11.02 1.69 2.23
C ALA A 301 -12.51 1.59 1.90
N ARG A 302 -12.86 2.01 0.69
CA ARG A 302 -14.23 2.16 0.19
C ARG A 302 -14.21 2.39 -1.31
N ASN A 303 -15.28 1.96 -1.98
CA ASN A 303 -15.59 2.41 -3.33
C ASN A 303 -16.27 3.79 -3.25
N ILE A 304 -16.07 4.67 -4.23
CA ILE A 304 -16.65 6.01 -4.24
C ILE A 304 -17.57 6.20 -5.45
N GLU A 305 -18.78 6.69 -5.20
CA GLU A 305 -19.70 7.09 -6.27
C GLU A 305 -19.09 8.22 -7.13
N ASN A 306 -19.03 8.02 -8.45
CA ASN A 306 -18.45 8.98 -9.42
C ASN A 306 -16.99 9.39 -9.14
N GLY A 307 -16.26 8.56 -8.37
CA GLY A 307 -14.89 8.79 -7.95
C GLY A 307 -13.96 7.63 -8.31
N GLY A 308 -12.81 7.60 -7.65
CA GLY A 308 -11.92 6.43 -7.66
C GLY A 308 -12.27 5.48 -6.52
N SER A 309 -11.34 4.63 -6.14
CA SER A 309 -11.54 3.69 -5.04
C SER A 309 -10.29 3.55 -4.18
N LEU A 310 -10.50 3.30 -2.88
CA LEU A 310 -9.42 2.89 -1.98
C LEU A 310 -9.65 1.45 -1.56
N THR A 311 -8.83 0.54 -2.08
CA THR A 311 -8.77 -0.86 -1.65
C THR A 311 -7.66 -1.02 -0.62
N ILE A 312 -7.95 -1.65 0.52
CA ILE A 312 -6.92 -2.05 1.49
C ILE A 312 -7.02 -3.56 1.71
N MET A 313 -5.92 -4.24 1.43
CA MET A 313 -5.71 -5.65 1.70
C MET A 313 -4.67 -5.77 2.79
N ALA A 314 -5.07 -6.20 3.98
CA ALA A 314 -4.17 -6.27 5.12
C ALA A 314 -4.04 -7.68 5.67
N THR A 315 -2.83 -8.07 6.08
CA THR A 315 -2.63 -9.33 6.83
C THR A 315 -2.98 -9.12 8.30
N ALA A 316 -3.73 -10.06 8.87
CA ALA A 316 -4.05 -10.12 10.29
C ALA A 316 -3.44 -11.39 10.88
N LEU A 317 -2.62 -11.24 11.90
CA LEU A 317 -1.97 -12.37 12.57
C LEU A 317 -2.93 -13.01 13.57
N VAL A 318 -3.09 -14.33 13.47
CA VAL A 318 -3.84 -15.18 14.41
C VAL A 318 -2.96 -16.33 14.90
N ASP A 319 -3.41 -17.07 15.92
CA ASP A 319 -2.68 -18.21 16.49
C ASP A 319 -1.22 -17.89 16.88
N THR A 320 -0.98 -16.67 17.37
CA THR A 320 0.34 -16.20 17.83
C THR A 320 0.60 -16.54 19.30
N GLY A 321 -0.43 -17.01 20.01
CA GLY A 321 -0.41 -17.17 21.48
C GLY A 321 -0.60 -15.87 22.25
N SER A 322 -0.80 -14.74 21.58
CA SER A 322 -1.05 -13.44 22.21
C SER A 322 -2.54 -13.12 22.25
N ARG A 323 -3.09 -12.97 23.46
CA ARG A 323 -4.49 -12.55 23.63
C ARG A 323 -4.79 -11.17 23.03
N MET A 324 -3.76 -10.32 22.96
CA MET A 324 -3.84 -9.01 22.31
C MET A 324 -4.17 -9.15 20.83
N ASP A 325 -3.54 -10.09 20.14
CA ASP A 325 -3.72 -10.29 18.69
C ASP A 325 -5.11 -10.84 18.39
N ASP A 326 -5.63 -11.76 19.22
CA ASP A 326 -7.00 -12.26 19.10
C ASP A 326 -8.02 -11.10 19.16
N VAL A 327 -7.86 -10.20 20.13
CA VAL A 327 -8.76 -9.04 20.30
C VAL A 327 -8.62 -8.06 19.14
N ILE A 328 -7.39 -7.80 18.68
CA ILE A 328 -7.14 -6.98 17.49
C ILE A 328 -7.85 -7.57 16.27
N PHE A 329 -7.71 -8.87 16.04
CA PHE A 329 -8.33 -9.56 14.91
C PHE A 329 -9.86 -9.43 14.94
N GLU A 330 -10.49 -9.73 16.08
CA GLU A 330 -11.96 -9.65 16.20
C GLU A 330 -12.49 -8.23 15.93
N GLU A 331 -11.78 -7.19 16.36
CA GLU A 331 -12.14 -5.79 16.10
C GLU A 331 -12.07 -5.42 14.61
N PHE A 332 -11.09 -5.97 13.88
CA PHE A 332 -10.97 -5.74 12.44
C PHE A 332 -11.88 -6.60 11.60
N LYS A 333 -12.20 -7.82 12.05
CA LYS A 333 -13.17 -8.71 11.42
C LYS A 333 -14.53 -8.03 11.23
N GLY A 334 -14.98 -7.30 12.25
CA GLY A 334 -16.22 -6.51 12.18
C GLY A 334 -16.16 -5.32 11.19
N THR A 335 -14.95 -4.82 10.91
CA THR A 335 -14.72 -3.64 10.05
C THR A 335 -14.56 -4.01 8.56
N GLY A 336 -13.99 -5.19 8.30
CA GLY A 336 -13.75 -5.74 6.97
C GLY A 336 -15.03 -6.19 6.25
N ASN A 337 -14.92 -6.36 4.94
CA ASN A 337 -15.98 -6.93 4.10
C ASN A 337 -15.49 -8.10 3.22
N MET A 338 -14.24 -8.52 3.36
CA MET A 338 -13.71 -9.76 2.80
C MET A 338 -12.68 -10.35 3.77
N GLU A 339 -12.71 -11.68 3.91
CA GLU A 339 -11.76 -12.43 4.72
C GLU A 339 -11.23 -13.63 3.91
N VAL A 340 -9.91 -13.82 3.92
CA VAL A 340 -9.25 -15.04 3.46
C VAL A 340 -8.50 -15.63 4.64
N HIS A 341 -8.88 -16.83 5.05
CA HIS A 341 -8.25 -17.53 6.17
C HIS A 341 -7.19 -18.50 5.65
N LEU A 342 -5.98 -18.42 6.21
CA LEU A 342 -4.89 -19.35 5.90
C LEU A 342 -4.76 -20.40 7.01
N ASP A 343 -4.85 -21.67 6.64
CA ASP A 343 -4.84 -22.79 7.57
C ASP A 343 -3.42 -23.38 7.72
N ARG A 344 -2.94 -23.45 8.97
CA ARG A 344 -1.62 -23.98 9.31
C ARG A 344 -1.45 -25.45 8.92
N ARG A 345 -2.51 -26.27 8.99
CA ARG A 345 -2.46 -27.71 8.65
C ARG A 345 -2.17 -27.92 7.18
N LEU A 346 -2.67 -27.04 6.30
CA LEU A 346 -2.35 -27.05 4.87
C LEU A 346 -0.87 -26.72 4.66
N ALA A 347 -0.39 -25.64 5.30
CA ALA A 347 0.98 -25.18 5.18
C ALA A 347 2.01 -26.20 5.73
N ASP A 348 1.71 -26.86 6.85
CA ASP A 348 2.57 -27.89 7.46
C ASP A 348 2.77 -29.10 6.53
N LYS A 349 1.75 -29.41 5.72
CA LYS A 349 1.82 -30.43 4.66
C LYS A 349 2.36 -29.91 3.32
N ARG A 350 2.78 -28.65 3.26
CA ARG A 350 3.25 -27.96 2.05
C ARG A 350 2.20 -27.90 0.93
N LEU A 351 0.92 -27.87 1.29
CA LEU A 351 -0.17 -27.65 0.35
C LEU A 351 -0.43 -26.14 0.22
N PHE A 352 -0.08 -25.57 -0.93
CA PHE A 352 -0.28 -24.15 -1.23
C PHE A 352 -1.15 -23.97 -2.48
N PRO A 353 -2.06 -22.97 -2.52
CA PRO A 353 -2.32 -21.97 -1.47
C PRO A 353 -3.01 -22.56 -0.23
N ALA A 354 -2.58 -22.15 0.96
CA ALA A 354 -3.06 -22.69 2.23
C ALA A 354 -4.40 -22.07 2.67
N ILE A 355 -5.36 -21.90 1.76
CA ILE A 355 -6.63 -21.21 2.01
C ILE A 355 -7.66 -22.16 2.64
N ASP A 356 -8.27 -21.76 3.74
CA ASP A 356 -9.52 -22.37 4.23
C ASP A 356 -10.70 -21.80 3.44
N ILE A 357 -11.17 -22.58 2.46
CA ILE A 357 -12.27 -22.20 1.55
C ILE A 357 -13.59 -21.98 2.32
N SER A 358 -13.80 -22.73 3.41
CA SER A 358 -15.05 -22.71 4.16
C SER A 358 -15.20 -21.43 5.00
N GLN A 359 -14.08 -20.96 5.58
CA GLN A 359 -14.04 -19.76 6.41
C GLN A 359 -13.81 -18.48 5.59
N SER A 360 -13.31 -18.60 4.36
CA SER A 360 -13.05 -17.46 3.47
C SER A 360 -14.29 -17.03 2.70
N GLY A 361 -14.49 -15.72 2.53
CA GLY A 361 -15.63 -15.19 1.77
C GLY A 361 -15.60 -13.68 1.58
N THR A 362 -16.39 -13.20 0.62
CA THR A 362 -16.58 -11.77 0.34
C THR A 362 -18.04 -11.39 0.53
N ARG A 363 -18.30 -10.33 1.30
CA ARG A 363 -19.66 -9.79 1.43
C ARG A 363 -20.05 -9.11 0.12
N LYS A 364 -21.32 -9.29 -0.29
CA LYS A 364 -21.87 -8.67 -1.50
C LYS A 364 -21.15 -9.10 -2.79
N GLU A 365 -20.65 -10.34 -2.85
CA GLU A 365 -19.97 -10.87 -4.04
C GLU A 365 -20.85 -10.89 -5.29
N GLU A 366 -22.19 -10.85 -5.15
CA GLU A 366 -23.12 -10.71 -6.27
C GLU A 366 -22.96 -9.41 -7.08
N LEU A 367 -22.26 -8.41 -6.52
CA LEU A 367 -21.93 -7.17 -7.22
C LEU A 367 -20.63 -7.27 -8.02
N LEU A 368 -19.81 -8.29 -7.76
CA LEU A 368 -18.47 -8.45 -8.35
C LEU A 368 -18.41 -9.53 -9.43
N VAL A 369 -19.31 -10.50 -9.38
CA VAL A 369 -19.36 -11.60 -10.34
C VAL A 369 -20.74 -11.69 -10.98
N ASP A 370 -20.79 -12.12 -12.24
CA ASP A 370 -22.05 -12.35 -12.94
C ASP A 370 -22.83 -13.53 -12.34
N LYS A 371 -24.13 -13.60 -12.66
CA LYS A 371 -25.04 -14.60 -12.08
C LYS A 371 -24.65 -16.05 -12.38
N ASP A 372 -24.09 -16.34 -13.56
CA ASP A 372 -23.68 -17.71 -13.92
C ASP A 372 -22.45 -18.11 -13.11
N ARG A 373 -21.45 -17.23 -13.05
CA ARG A 373 -20.26 -17.44 -12.21
C ARG A 373 -20.62 -17.59 -10.74
N LEU A 374 -21.51 -16.75 -10.20
CA LEU A 374 -21.95 -16.80 -8.82
C LEU A 374 -22.61 -18.15 -8.48
N ASN A 375 -23.51 -18.63 -9.34
CA ASN A 375 -24.16 -19.92 -9.16
C ASN A 375 -23.13 -21.06 -9.13
N LYS A 376 -22.13 -21.04 -10.03
CA LYS A 376 -21.07 -22.06 -10.07
C LYS A 376 -20.15 -22.00 -8.85
N MET A 377 -19.78 -20.81 -8.39
CA MET A 377 -19.04 -20.63 -7.12
C MET A 377 -19.83 -21.20 -5.93
N TRP A 378 -21.15 -21.01 -5.92
CA TRP A 378 -22.02 -21.59 -4.89
C TRP A 378 -22.08 -23.12 -4.95
N ILE A 379 -22.24 -23.71 -6.14
CA ILE A 379 -22.19 -25.16 -6.35
C ILE A 379 -20.84 -25.70 -5.88
N LEU A 380 -19.74 -25.04 -6.25
CA LEU A 380 -18.40 -25.43 -5.82
C LEU A 380 -18.30 -25.46 -4.30
N ARG A 381 -18.76 -24.40 -3.61
CA ARG A 381 -18.80 -24.37 -2.14
C ARG A 381 -19.63 -25.51 -1.55
N LYS A 382 -20.77 -25.87 -2.16
CA LYS A 382 -21.61 -26.98 -1.72
C LYS A 382 -20.93 -28.35 -1.89
N VAL A 383 -20.17 -28.53 -2.96
CA VAL A 383 -19.38 -29.77 -3.20
C VAL A 383 -18.22 -29.89 -2.23
N LEU A 384 -17.57 -28.76 -1.90
CA LEU A 384 -16.41 -28.74 -0.99
C LEU A 384 -16.81 -28.82 0.49
N SER A 385 -18.02 -28.36 0.87
CA SER A 385 -18.45 -28.27 2.27
C SER A 385 -18.44 -29.59 3.07
N PRO A 386 -18.73 -30.77 2.50
CA PRO A 386 -18.65 -32.04 3.24
C PRO A 386 -17.22 -32.53 3.45
N LEU A 387 -16.25 -32.00 2.70
CA LEU A 387 -14.85 -32.41 2.76
C LEU A 387 -14.13 -31.70 3.91
N GLY A 388 -13.11 -32.34 4.47
CA GLY A 388 -12.18 -31.65 5.37
C GLY A 388 -11.37 -30.58 4.62
N THR A 389 -10.82 -29.58 5.33
CA THR A 389 -10.05 -28.48 4.73
C THR A 389 -8.93 -28.97 3.78
N MET A 390 -8.21 -30.04 4.16
CA MET A 390 -7.16 -30.65 3.32
C MET A 390 -7.73 -31.27 2.04
N GLU A 391 -8.72 -32.14 2.18
CA GLU A 391 -9.35 -32.86 1.06
C GLU A 391 -10.01 -31.88 0.08
N ALA A 392 -10.66 -30.83 0.60
CA ALA A 392 -11.26 -29.78 -0.20
C ALA A 392 -10.22 -29.05 -1.08
N MET A 393 -9.07 -28.71 -0.50
CA MET A 393 -8.01 -28.04 -1.25
C MET A 393 -7.32 -28.98 -2.24
N GLU A 394 -7.02 -30.22 -1.86
CA GLU A 394 -6.47 -31.23 -2.77
C GLU A 394 -7.41 -31.49 -3.96
N PHE A 395 -8.71 -31.64 -3.70
CA PHE A 395 -9.73 -31.80 -4.73
C PHE A 395 -9.79 -30.60 -5.67
N LEU A 396 -9.83 -29.37 -5.12
CA LEU A 396 -9.86 -28.16 -5.94
C LEU A 396 -8.59 -28.05 -6.80
N MET A 397 -7.42 -28.31 -6.22
CA MET A 397 -6.14 -28.26 -6.92
C MET A 397 -6.08 -29.31 -8.04
N ASP A 398 -6.54 -30.54 -7.82
CA ASP A 398 -6.64 -31.58 -8.87
C ASP A 398 -7.42 -31.06 -10.10
N LYS A 399 -8.58 -30.42 -9.86
CA LYS A 399 -9.40 -29.85 -10.96
C LYS A 399 -8.76 -28.64 -11.62
N LEU A 400 -8.10 -27.76 -10.86
CA LEU A 400 -7.44 -26.59 -11.42
C LEU A 400 -6.20 -26.96 -12.25
N HIS A 401 -5.46 -28.01 -11.89
CA HIS A 401 -4.33 -28.52 -12.69
C HIS A 401 -4.79 -29.00 -14.08
N GLY A 402 -6.02 -29.53 -14.18
CA GLY A 402 -6.60 -29.98 -15.45
C GLY A 402 -7.04 -28.85 -16.38
N THR A 403 -6.97 -27.58 -15.97
CA THR A 403 -7.53 -26.45 -16.70
C THR A 403 -6.57 -25.26 -16.77
N LYS A 404 -6.62 -24.52 -17.88
CA LYS A 404 -5.75 -23.35 -18.08
C LYS A 404 -6.31 -22.09 -17.43
N THR A 405 -7.64 -21.99 -17.31
CA THR A 405 -8.30 -20.81 -16.76
C THR A 405 -9.43 -21.19 -15.79
N ASN A 406 -9.80 -20.26 -14.91
CA ASN A 406 -10.97 -20.41 -14.05
C ASN A 406 -12.26 -20.47 -14.86
N GLN A 407 -12.33 -19.78 -16.00
CA GLN A 407 -13.49 -19.88 -16.89
C GLN A 407 -13.66 -21.30 -17.45
N GLU A 408 -12.58 -21.93 -17.90
CA GLU A 408 -12.59 -23.31 -18.38
C GLU A 408 -13.01 -24.30 -17.29
N PHE A 409 -12.46 -24.13 -16.07
CA PHE A 409 -12.86 -24.92 -14.90
C PHE A 409 -14.34 -24.77 -14.55
N LEU A 410 -14.84 -23.54 -14.49
CA LEU A 410 -16.24 -23.28 -14.20
C LEU A 410 -17.17 -23.82 -15.30
N GLN A 411 -16.73 -23.86 -16.55
CA GLN A 411 -17.47 -24.49 -17.65
C GLN A 411 -17.46 -26.02 -17.56
N SER A 412 -16.39 -26.64 -17.07
CA SER A 412 -16.31 -28.09 -16.93
C SER A 412 -17.26 -28.64 -15.86
N MET A 413 -17.69 -27.81 -14.89
CA MET A 413 -18.68 -28.19 -13.87
C MET A 413 -20.10 -28.40 -14.41
N ASN A 414 -20.39 -27.92 -15.63
CA ASN A 414 -21.68 -28.10 -16.29
C ASN A 414 -21.82 -29.47 -16.98
N ARG A 415 -20.75 -30.28 -16.98
CA ARG A 415 -20.71 -31.65 -17.48
C ARG A 415 -20.69 -32.60 -16.30
#